data_AF-A0A7X6TCQ9-F1
#
_entry.id   AF-A0A7X6TCQ9-F1
#
_cell.length_a   1.000
_cell.length_b   1.000
_cell.length_c   1.000
_cell.angle_alpha   90.00
_cell.angle_beta   90.00
_cell.angle_gamma   90.00
#
_symmetry.space_group_name_H-M   'P 1'
#
loop_
_entity.id
_entity.type
_entity.pdbx_description
1 polymer ?
#
loop_
_entity_poly.entity_id
_entity_poly.type
_entity_poly.pdbx_seq_one_letter_code
_entity_poly.pdbx_strand_id
1 'polypeptide(L)'
;MNTGFEVWENNLPAHWFGSASSIPETSVYQSTEAHSGVSSCRLVRTQKTHVRFSSAPLELNTGFYKLSYYAKGSGCIRNSFYNGSSYAAYSDYDTLNNQQEWKKKVYEFELKKDAGVQLLFSLCLTDTIGLFVDDVLFESVAADLNQARDCSPLIWTAQGMLGLQLTQMQSLVIYDMLGRIVYKNLVQGTVSIALPRGLYLVKTADQSNPVKLYIP
;
A
#
# COMPACT_ATOMS: atom_id res chain seq x y z
N MET A 1 -2.45 -6.51 -1.58
CA MET A 1 -2.79 -5.83 -0.31
C MET A 1 -4.03 -5.00 -0.56
N ASN A 2 -4.92 -4.87 0.42
CA ASN A 2 -6.08 -4.00 0.37
C ASN A 2 -5.65 -2.55 0.66
N THR A 3 -4.95 -1.92 -0.29
CA THR A 3 -4.20 -0.67 -0.07
C THR A 3 -5.09 0.56 0.14
N GLY A 4 -6.27 0.59 -0.49
CA GLY A 4 -7.27 1.64 -0.33
C GLY A 4 -8.43 1.25 0.61
N PHE A 5 -8.26 0.20 1.44
CA PHE A 5 -9.27 -0.24 2.40
C PHE A 5 -10.69 -0.46 1.84
N GLU A 6 -10.79 -1.02 0.64
CA GLU A 6 -12.06 -1.22 -0.06
C GLU A 6 -12.73 -2.55 0.29
N VAL A 7 -11.95 -3.51 0.81
CA VAL A 7 -12.42 -4.86 1.14
C VAL A 7 -12.42 -5.06 2.66
N TRP A 8 -13.59 -5.37 3.23
CA TRP A 8 -13.76 -5.59 4.66
C TRP A 8 -14.40 -6.96 4.92
N GLU A 9 -13.81 -7.71 5.84
CA GLU A 9 -14.22 -9.06 6.23
C GLU A 9 -14.30 -9.12 7.75
N ASN A 10 -15.41 -9.61 8.31
CA ASN A 10 -15.62 -9.70 9.75
C ASN A 10 -15.38 -8.36 10.48
N ASN A 11 -15.80 -7.24 9.88
CA ASN A 11 -15.60 -5.87 10.37
C ASN A 11 -14.14 -5.38 10.44
N LEU A 12 -13.21 -6.09 9.82
CA LEU A 12 -11.81 -5.68 9.69
C LEU A 12 -11.42 -5.54 8.22
N PRO A 13 -10.50 -4.63 7.89
CA PRO A 13 -10.03 -4.51 6.52
C PRO A 13 -9.23 -5.76 6.14
N ALA A 14 -9.55 -6.38 5.02
CA ALA A 14 -8.88 -7.59 4.56
C ALA A 14 -7.37 -7.35 4.39
N HIS A 15 -6.53 -8.34 4.74
CA HIS A 15 -5.06 -8.24 4.74
C HIS A 15 -4.45 -7.18 5.70
N TRP A 16 -5.26 -6.66 6.62
CA TRP A 16 -4.82 -5.81 7.71
C TRP A 16 -5.19 -6.45 9.05
N PHE A 17 -4.92 -5.75 10.14
CA PHE A 17 -5.10 -6.24 11.50
C PHE A 17 -4.30 -7.53 11.78
N GLY A 18 -3.00 -7.52 11.42
CA GLY A 18 -2.12 -8.66 11.66
C GLY A 18 -1.77 -8.87 13.15
N SER A 19 -1.01 -9.93 13.44
CA SER A 19 -0.69 -10.33 14.83
C SER A 19 0.13 -9.30 15.63
N ALA A 20 0.74 -8.31 14.98
CA ALA A 20 1.43 -7.20 15.65
C ALA A 20 0.49 -6.06 16.09
N SER A 21 -0.80 -6.14 15.74
CA SER A 21 -1.82 -5.18 16.16
C SER A 21 -2.06 -5.27 17.67
N SER A 22 -2.24 -4.10 18.30
CA SER A 22 -2.63 -3.97 19.70
C SER A 22 -3.77 -2.98 19.90
N ILE A 23 -4.28 -2.40 18.81
CA ILE A 23 -5.52 -1.64 18.82
C ILE A 23 -6.70 -2.61 18.99
N PRO A 24 -7.70 -2.29 19.83
CA PRO A 24 -8.92 -3.10 19.91
C PRO A 24 -9.65 -3.12 18.57
N GLU A 25 -10.27 -4.25 18.19
CA GLU A 25 -11.09 -4.35 16.98
C GLU A 25 -12.22 -3.31 16.98
N THR A 26 -12.81 -3.05 18.15
CA THR A 26 -13.84 -2.02 18.36
C THR A 26 -13.34 -0.59 18.17
N SER A 27 -12.09 -0.39 17.75
CA SER A 27 -11.49 0.91 17.47
C SER A 27 -10.99 1.03 16.03
N VAL A 28 -11.34 0.07 15.18
CA VAL A 28 -11.07 0.04 13.74
C VAL A 28 -12.41 0.07 13.02
N TYR A 29 -12.61 1.04 12.13
CA TYR A 29 -13.88 1.25 11.46
C TYR A 29 -13.67 1.49 9.97
N GLN A 30 -14.57 0.94 9.16
CA GLN A 30 -14.74 1.36 7.78
C GLN A 30 -15.36 2.76 7.76
N SER A 31 -14.86 3.62 6.89
CA SER A 31 -15.42 4.96 6.67
C SER A 31 -15.66 5.19 5.20
N THR A 32 -16.76 5.87 4.85
CA THR A 32 -17.02 6.34 3.47
C THR A 32 -16.29 7.64 3.14
N GLU A 33 -15.62 8.25 4.12
CA GLU A 33 -14.70 9.37 3.88
C GLU A 33 -13.38 8.82 3.34
N ALA A 34 -13.29 8.66 2.03
CA ALA A 34 -12.12 8.12 1.35
C ALA A 34 -11.24 9.23 0.75
N HIS A 35 -9.94 8.95 0.60
CA HIS A 35 -9.05 9.76 -0.25
C HIS A 35 -9.24 9.37 -1.72
N SER A 36 -9.32 8.05 -1.99
CA SER A 36 -9.66 7.53 -3.30
C SER A 36 -10.65 6.37 -3.19
N GLY A 37 -11.49 6.19 -4.20
CA GLY A 37 -12.51 5.13 -4.18
C GLY A 37 -13.63 5.38 -3.17
N VAL A 38 -14.05 4.34 -2.43
CA VAL A 38 -15.30 4.38 -1.65
C VAL A 38 -15.12 4.20 -0.15
N SER A 39 -13.98 3.68 0.31
CA SER A 39 -13.72 3.42 1.71
C SER A 39 -12.34 3.88 2.17
N SER A 40 -12.21 4.16 3.46
CA SER A 40 -10.93 4.31 4.16
C SER A 40 -10.97 3.60 5.51
N CYS A 41 -9.80 3.49 6.17
CA CYS A 41 -9.70 2.94 7.52
C CYS A 41 -9.67 4.07 8.55
N ARG A 42 -10.67 4.11 9.43
CA ARG A 42 -10.74 5.02 10.57
C ARG A 42 -10.30 4.31 11.85
N LEU A 43 -9.33 4.90 12.53
CA LEU A 43 -8.69 4.37 13.73
C LEU A 43 -8.89 5.33 14.90
N VAL A 44 -9.31 4.80 16.05
CA VAL A 44 -9.59 5.61 17.25
C VAL A 44 -8.71 5.16 18.41
N ARG A 45 -8.01 6.10 19.04
CA ARG A 45 -7.25 5.89 20.28
C ARG A 45 -7.14 7.18 21.06
N THR A 46 -8.07 7.42 21.98
CA THR A 46 -8.11 8.67 22.76
C THR A 46 -7.06 8.74 23.88
N GLN A 47 -6.52 7.60 24.31
CA GLN A 47 -5.52 7.55 25.37
C GLN A 47 -4.13 7.98 24.89
N LYS A 48 -3.30 8.47 25.82
CA LYS A 48 -1.89 8.84 25.60
C LYS A 48 -1.02 7.65 25.18
N THR A 49 -1.31 6.46 25.69
CA THR A 49 -0.55 5.26 25.35
C THR A 49 -0.89 4.82 23.94
N HIS A 50 0.12 4.72 23.08
CA HIS A 50 -0.06 4.28 21.71
C HIS A 50 -0.50 2.82 21.58
N VAL A 51 -1.20 2.54 20.49
CA VAL A 51 -1.53 1.20 20.01
C VAL A 51 -1.09 1.05 18.57
N ARG A 52 -0.94 -0.20 18.11
CA ARG A 52 -0.56 -0.54 16.75
C ARG A 52 -1.75 -1.06 15.98
N PHE A 53 -1.94 -0.55 14.78
CA PHE A 53 -2.70 -1.18 13.71
C PHE A 53 -1.69 -1.68 12.67
N SER A 54 -1.73 -2.96 12.32
CA SER A 54 -0.72 -3.57 11.46
C SER A 54 -1.28 -4.16 10.17
N SER A 55 -0.45 -4.27 9.14
CA SER A 55 -0.76 -5.12 7.98
C SER A 55 -0.71 -6.61 8.39
N ALA A 56 -1.28 -7.48 7.56
CA ALA A 56 -0.87 -8.89 7.55
C ALA A 56 0.63 -9.01 7.19
N PRO A 57 1.30 -10.13 7.54
CA PRO A 57 2.71 -10.34 7.19
C PRO A 57 2.96 -10.29 5.68
N LEU A 58 4.04 -9.61 5.31
CA LEU A 58 4.57 -9.52 3.96
C LEU A 58 5.93 -10.18 3.93
N GLU A 59 6.11 -11.23 3.14
CA GLU A 59 7.43 -11.84 2.95
C GLU A 59 8.31 -10.91 2.10
N LEU A 60 9.34 -10.35 2.72
CA LEU A 60 10.25 -9.38 2.12
C LEU A 60 11.68 -9.89 2.14
N ASN A 61 12.44 -9.57 1.10
CA ASN A 61 13.88 -9.80 1.05
C ASN A 61 14.63 -8.62 1.68
N THR A 62 15.92 -8.79 1.96
CA THR A 62 16.79 -7.68 2.34
C THR A 62 16.74 -6.55 1.30
N GLY A 63 16.67 -5.30 1.76
CA GLY A 63 16.57 -4.14 0.85
C GLY A 63 16.01 -2.89 1.50
N PHE A 64 15.88 -1.83 0.69
CA PHE A 64 15.27 -0.56 1.09
C PHE A 64 13.81 -0.51 0.68
N TYR A 65 12.97 -0.03 1.57
CA TYR A 65 11.53 0.01 1.39
C TYR A 65 10.96 1.37 1.76
N LYS A 66 9.88 1.73 1.08
CA LYS A 66 9.14 2.96 1.31
C LYS A 66 7.65 2.64 1.47
N LEU A 67 7.12 3.06 2.61
CA LEU A 67 5.70 3.12 2.90
C LEU A 67 5.23 4.56 2.68
N SER A 68 4.21 4.75 1.85
CA SER A 68 3.49 6.02 1.77
C SER A 68 2.00 5.80 1.89
N TYR A 69 1.29 6.78 2.44
CA TYR A 69 -0.14 6.71 2.69
C TYR A 69 -0.70 8.12 2.87
N TYR A 70 -2.01 8.27 2.80
CA TYR A 70 -2.70 9.52 3.12
C TYR A 70 -3.36 9.41 4.49
N ALA A 71 -3.28 10.47 5.28
CA ALA A 71 -3.94 10.55 6.58
C ALA A 71 -4.61 11.90 6.82
N LYS A 72 -5.73 11.88 7.52
CA LYS A 72 -6.45 13.07 8.01
C LYS A 72 -7.09 12.79 9.39
N GLY A 73 -7.72 13.81 9.98
CA GLY A 73 -8.38 13.73 11.29
C GLY A 73 -7.54 14.28 12.44
N SER A 74 -7.73 13.74 13.64
CA SER A 74 -7.07 14.21 14.86
C SER A 74 -6.33 13.08 15.56
N GLY A 75 -5.08 13.34 15.96
CA GLY A 75 -4.27 12.46 16.78
C GLY A 75 -2.80 12.44 16.37
N CYS A 76 -2.02 11.62 17.07
CA CYS A 76 -0.62 11.39 16.75
C CYS A 76 -0.49 10.05 16.03
N ILE A 77 0.21 10.02 14.91
CA ILE A 77 0.53 8.81 14.15
C ILE A 77 2.03 8.72 13.89
N ARG A 78 2.58 7.52 13.94
CA ARG A 78 3.97 7.23 13.57
C ARG A 78 4.09 5.82 13.00
N ASN A 79 5.20 5.55 12.35
CA ASN A 79 5.43 4.28 11.66
C ASN A 79 6.55 3.47 12.30
N SER A 80 6.46 2.16 12.11
CA SER A 80 7.49 1.16 12.42
C SER A 80 7.14 -0.10 11.62
N PHE A 81 7.92 -1.16 11.79
CA PHE A 81 7.58 -2.50 11.32
C PHE A 81 7.92 -3.56 12.36
N TYR A 82 7.24 -4.70 12.28
CA TYR A 82 7.56 -5.92 13.03
C TYR A 82 8.04 -6.99 12.05
N ASN A 83 9.19 -7.60 12.29
CA ASN A 83 9.82 -8.58 11.38
C ASN A 83 9.60 -10.05 11.80
N GLY A 84 8.58 -10.33 12.61
CA GLY A 84 8.33 -11.66 13.15
C GLY A 84 9.16 -12.01 14.40
N SER A 85 10.13 -11.18 14.78
CA SER A 85 10.95 -11.38 15.99
C SER A 85 11.04 -10.13 16.86
N SER A 86 11.19 -8.95 16.26
CA SER A 86 11.35 -7.68 16.97
C SER A 86 10.67 -6.53 16.24
N TYR A 87 10.40 -5.46 17.00
CA TYR A 87 9.92 -4.19 16.48
C TYR A 87 11.11 -3.32 16.07
N ALA A 88 11.03 -2.70 14.90
CA ALA A 88 11.96 -1.67 14.49
C ALA A 88 11.79 -0.38 15.32
N ALA A 89 12.76 0.52 15.25
CA ALA A 89 12.63 1.86 15.81
C ALA A 89 11.41 2.56 15.21
N TYR A 90 10.66 3.27 16.05
CA TYR A 90 9.55 4.08 15.59
C TYR A 90 10.07 5.38 14.98
N SER A 91 9.39 5.86 13.94
CA SER A 91 9.55 7.25 13.50
C SER A 91 9.07 8.22 14.58
N ASP A 92 9.38 9.50 14.39
CA ASP A 92 8.74 10.56 15.15
C ASP A 92 7.23 10.57 14.94
N TYR A 93 6.51 11.14 15.93
CA TYR A 93 5.09 11.38 15.80
C TYR A 93 4.81 12.52 14.84
N ASP A 94 3.89 12.27 13.91
CA ASP A 94 3.19 13.29 13.17
C ASP A 94 1.86 13.56 13.86
N THR A 95 1.64 14.81 14.27
CA THR A 95 0.42 15.22 14.96
C THR A 95 -0.52 15.92 13.99
N LEU A 96 -1.70 15.34 13.81
CA LEU A 96 -2.80 15.92 13.06
C LEU A 96 -3.78 16.55 14.05
N ASN A 97 -4.11 17.82 13.84
CA ASN A 97 -5.02 18.58 14.70
C ASN A 97 -6.28 18.93 13.91
N ASN A 98 -7.31 18.07 13.99
CA ASN A 98 -8.56 18.20 13.24
C ASN A 98 -8.34 18.47 11.73
N GLN A 99 -7.38 17.76 11.16
CA GLN A 99 -6.95 17.92 9.79
C GLN A 99 -8.07 17.46 8.85
N GLN A 100 -8.62 18.37 8.04
CA GLN A 100 -9.68 18.03 7.07
C GLN A 100 -9.12 17.48 5.76
N GLU A 101 -8.05 18.10 5.26
CA GLU A 101 -7.39 17.69 4.02
C GLU A 101 -6.48 16.48 4.23
N TRP A 102 -6.53 15.54 3.29
CA TRP A 102 -5.64 14.38 3.27
C TRP A 102 -4.18 14.80 3.11
N LYS A 103 -3.33 14.38 4.04
CA LYS A 103 -1.89 14.62 4.01
C LYS A 103 -1.15 13.33 3.72
N LYS A 104 -0.31 13.35 2.68
CA LYS A 104 0.60 12.25 2.38
C LYS A 104 1.67 12.15 3.47
N LYS A 105 1.91 10.94 3.94
CA LYS A 105 2.95 10.55 4.88
C LYS A 105 3.90 9.58 4.19
N VAL A 106 5.17 9.59 4.60
CA VAL A 106 6.22 8.72 4.05
C VAL A 106 7.06 8.18 5.20
N TYR A 107 7.33 6.88 5.15
CA TYR A 107 8.22 6.17 6.06
C TYR A 107 9.14 5.27 5.23
N GLU A 108 10.44 5.41 5.42
CA GLU A 108 11.46 4.63 4.74
C GLU A 108 12.24 3.81 5.75
N PHE A 109 12.60 2.58 5.37
CA PHE A 109 13.41 1.72 6.20
C PHE A 109 14.25 0.76 5.37
N GLU A 110 15.29 0.23 6.00
CA GLU A 110 16.11 -0.82 5.44
C GLU A 110 15.85 -2.13 6.20
N LEU A 111 15.56 -3.18 5.45
CA LEU A 111 15.50 -4.54 5.97
C LEU A 111 16.85 -5.21 5.74
N LYS A 112 17.51 -5.62 6.83
CA LYS A 112 18.87 -6.20 6.81
C LYS A 112 18.92 -7.71 6.55
N LYS A 113 17.76 -8.36 6.53
CA LYS A 113 17.62 -9.81 6.32
C LYS A 113 16.19 -10.11 5.90
N ASP A 114 16.03 -11.09 5.02
CA ASP A 114 14.73 -11.61 4.62
C ASP A 114 13.87 -11.99 5.84
N ALA A 115 12.62 -11.53 5.84
CA ALA A 115 11.70 -11.71 6.95
C ALA A 115 10.23 -11.49 6.53
N GLY A 116 9.31 -12.09 7.29
CA GLY A 116 7.90 -11.72 7.28
C GLY A 116 7.70 -10.41 8.04
N VAL A 117 7.30 -9.37 7.33
CA VAL A 117 7.19 -8.00 7.84
C VAL A 117 5.73 -7.57 7.95
N GLN A 118 5.33 -7.06 9.12
CA GLN A 118 4.09 -6.33 9.31
C GLN A 118 4.38 -4.84 9.42
N LEU A 119 3.76 -4.03 8.57
CA LEU A 119 3.84 -2.57 8.60
C LEU A 119 2.98 -2.06 9.76
N LEU A 120 3.45 -1.07 10.51
CA LEU A 120 2.76 -0.57 11.69
C LEU A 120 2.36 0.90 11.52
N PHE A 121 1.09 1.17 11.79
CA PHE A 121 0.58 2.48 12.17
C PHE A 121 0.42 2.51 13.68
N SER A 122 1.31 3.23 14.37
CA SER A 122 1.22 3.45 15.81
C SER A 122 0.51 4.77 16.07
N LEU A 123 -0.61 4.74 16.76
CA LEU A 123 -1.43 5.92 17.02
C LEU A 123 -1.79 6.11 18.49
N CYS A 124 -1.96 7.36 18.90
CA CYS A 124 -2.51 7.78 20.19
C CYS A 124 -3.18 9.16 20.07
N LEU A 125 -3.81 9.59 21.17
CA LEU A 125 -4.34 10.95 21.31
C LEU A 125 -5.32 11.39 20.21
N THR A 126 -6.07 10.45 19.63
CA THR A 126 -7.16 10.83 18.73
C THR A 126 -8.30 11.47 19.53
N ASP A 127 -9.17 12.20 18.84
CA ASP A 127 -10.50 12.50 19.37
C ASP A 127 -11.46 11.34 19.07
N THR A 128 -12.77 11.57 19.25
CA THR A 128 -13.82 10.59 18.94
C THR A 128 -14.07 10.43 17.44
N ILE A 129 -13.64 11.40 16.61
CA ILE A 129 -13.70 11.31 15.15
C ILE A 129 -12.61 10.33 14.68
N GLY A 130 -11.39 10.47 15.20
CA GLY A 130 -10.29 9.54 14.95
C GLY A 130 -9.31 10.02 13.87
N LEU A 131 -8.43 9.10 13.48
CA LEU A 131 -7.51 9.23 12.35
C LEU A 131 -8.01 8.38 11.19
N PHE A 132 -8.05 8.96 9.99
CA PHE A 132 -8.34 8.22 8.76
C PHE A 132 -7.04 7.93 8.04
N VAL A 133 -6.90 6.73 7.51
CA VAL A 133 -5.76 6.27 6.70
C VAL A 133 -6.30 5.69 5.40
N ASP A 134 -5.67 6.06 4.29
CA ASP A 134 -6.05 5.58 2.98
C ASP A 134 -4.84 5.54 2.01
N ASP A 135 -5.03 4.89 0.86
CA ASP A 135 -4.07 4.78 -0.25
C ASP A 135 -2.66 4.37 0.20
N VAL A 136 -2.59 3.28 0.95
CA VAL A 136 -1.32 2.74 1.44
C VAL A 136 -0.53 2.12 0.29
N LEU A 137 0.54 2.77 -0.11
CA LEU A 137 1.48 2.29 -1.10
C LEU A 137 2.77 1.84 -0.42
N PHE A 138 3.08 0.55 -0.56
CA PHE A 138 4.33 -0.03 -0.09
C PHE A 138 5.19 -0.50 -1.25
N GLU A 139 6.41 0.03 -1.33
CA GLU A 139 7.30 -0.12 -2.48
C GLU A 139 8.68 -0.61 -2.03
N SER A 140 9.28 -1.49 -2.83
CA SER A 140 10.74 -1.67 -2.80
C SER A 140 11.40 -0.47 -3.49
N VAL A 141 12.39 0.13 -2.85
CA VAL A 141 13.20 1.21 -3.41
C VAL A 141 14.40 0.62 -4.16
N ALA A 142 14.14 -0.30 -5.09
CA ALA A 142 15.15 -0.61 -6.09
C ALA A 142 15.24 0.59 -7.05
N ALA A 143 16.42 1.21 -7.14
CA ALA A 143 16.65 2.46 -7.86
C ALA A 143 16.19 2.45 -9.34
N ASP A 144 16.04 1.26 -9.93
CA ASP A 144 15.78 1.08 -11.36
C ASP A 144 14.33 0.65 -11.69
N LEU A 145 13.55 0.18 -10.71
CA LEU A 145 12.19 -0.34 -10.96
C LEU A 145 11.09 0.71 -10.87
N ASN A 146 11.29 1.80 -10.12
CA ASN A 146 10.27 2.83 -9.89
C ASN A 146 10.35 4.04 -10.83
N GLN A 147 11.28 4.05 -11.80
CA GLN A 147 11.42 5.12 -12.78
C GLN A 147 10.47 4.91 -13.98
N ALA A 148 9.18 5.04 -13.74
CA ALA A 148 8.18 5.01 -14.80
C ALA A 148 8.40 6.16 -15.81
N ARG A 149 8.30 5.84 -17.10
CA ARG A 149 8.22 6.83 -18.19
C ARG A 149 6.89 6.69 -18.93
N ASP A 150 6.52 7.76 -19.63
CA ASP A 150 5.27 7.87 -20.37
C ASP A 150 5.03 6.70 -21.34
N CYS A 151 3.75 6.32 -21.44
CA CYS A 151 3.26 5.17 -22.15
C CYS A 151 3.53 5.22 -23.67
N SER A 152 3.70 4.05 -24.28
CA SER A 152 3.24 3.86 -25.66
C SER A 152 1.69 3.91 -25.67
N PRO A 153 1.03 4.46 -26.70
CA PRO A 153 -0.42 4.80 -26.70
C PRO A 153 -1.40 3.62 -26.64
N LEU A 154 -0.95 2.42 -26.25
CA LEU A 154 -1.65 1.15 -26.37
C LEU A 154 -1.95 0.48 -25.02
N ILE A 155 -1.72 1.15 -23.89
CA ILE A 155 -2.04 0.66 -22.54
C ILE A 155 -3.25 1.42 -21.99
N TRP A 156 -4.25 0.72 -21.46
CA TRP A 156 -5.39 1.31 -20.76
C TRP A 156 -5.76 0.50 -19.54
N THR A 157 -6.52 1.11 -18.62
CA THR A 157 -7.00 0.45 -17.40
C THR A 157 -8.50 0.66 -17.27
N ALA A 158 -9.22 -0.38 -16.89
CA ALA A 158 -10.62 -0.32 -16.49
C ALA A 158 -10.77 -1.10 -15.18
N GLN A 159 -11.89 -0.96 -14.46
CA GLN A 159 -12.13 -1.56 -13.15
C GLN A 159 -11.57 -2.99 -13.01
N GLY A 160 -10.47 -3.15 -12.27
CA GLY A 160 -9.79 -4.43 -12.06
C GLY A 160 -9.12 -5.05 -13.30
N MET A 161 -8.84 -4.27 -14.34
CA MET A 161 -8.37 -4.75 -15.64
C MET A 161 -7.24 -3.87 -16.20
N LEU A 162 -6.17 -4.53 -16.63
CA LEU A 162 -5.16 -3.97 -17.52
C LEU A 162 -5.48 -4.39 -18.95
N GLY A 163 -5.59 -3.41 -19.84
CA GLY A 163 -5.69 -3.59 -21.27
C GLY A 163 -4.40 -3.19 -21.98
N LEU A 164 -4.00 -3.98 -22.97
CA LEU A 164 -2.83 -3.69 -23.80
C LEU A 164 -3.06 -4.10 -25.25
N GLN A 165 -2.56 -3.31 -26.19
CA GLN A 165 -2.50 -3.67 -27.61
C GLN A 165 -1.03 -3.80 -28.04
N LEU A 166 -0.66 -4.94 -28.61
CA LEU A 166 0.70 -5.22 -29.06
C LEU A 166 0.71 -5.62 -30.54
N THR A 167 1.58 -5.02 -31.32
CA THR A 167 1.68 -5.29 -32.77
C THR A 167 2.51 -6.53 -33.08
N GLN A 168 3.45 -6.89 -32.20
CA GLN A 168 4.31 -8.06 -32.30
C GLN A 168 4.22 -8.94 -31.06
N MET A 169 4.55 -10.21 -31.21
CA MET A 169 4.62 -11.13 -30.07
C MET A 169 5.83 -10.78 -29.21
N GLN A 170 5.59 -10.50 -27.93
CA GLN A 170 6.65 -10.15 -26.99
C GLN A 170 6.33 -10.59 -25.56
N SER A 171 7.37 -10.70 -24.72
CA SER A 171 7.20 -10.99 -23.30
C SER A 171 6.57 -9.80 -22.61
N LEU A 172 5.46 -10.03 -21.91
CA LEU A 172 4.85 -9.11 -20.96
C LEU A 172 5.09 -9.64 -19.55
N VAL A 173 5.68 -8.81 -18.70
CA VAL A 173 5.90 -9.10 -17.28
C VAL A 173 5.28 -7.99 -16.46
N ILE A 174 4.45 -8.35 -15.49
CA ILE A 174 3.85 -7.42 -14.54
C ILE A 174 4.41 -7.75 -13.17
N TYR A 175 4.90 -6.73 -12.49
CA TYR A 175 5.37 -6.81 -11.13
C TYR A 175 4.41 -6.04 -10.21
N ASP A 176 4.28 -6.51 -8.98
CA ASP A 176 3.78 -5.64 -7.92
C ASP A 176 4.85 -4.61 -7.52
N MET A 177 4.49 -3.70 -6.63
CA MET A 177 5.40 -2.65 -6.16
C MET A 177 6.54 -3.16 -5.25
N LEU A 178 6.55 -4.46 -4.93
CA LEU A 178 7.67 -5.13 -4.26
C LEU A 178 8.63 -5.79 -5.24
N GLY A 179 8.37 -5.67 -6.55
CA GLY A 179 9.17 -6.27 -7.61
C GLY A 179 8.89 -7.77 -7.82
N ARG A 180 7.81 -8.31 -7.25
CA ARG A 180 7.43 -9.72 -7.45
C ARG A 180 6.62 -9.86 -8.72
N ILE A 181 6.90 -10.88 -9.52
CA ILE A 181 6.16 -11.16 -10.76
C ILE A 181 4.73 -11.62 -10.40
N VAL A 182 3.73 -10.87 -10.83
CA VAL A 182 2.31 -11.23 -10.69
C VAL A 182 1.70 -11.75 -12.00
N TYR A 183 2.32 -11.44 -13.14
CA TYR A 183 1.95 -11.99 -14.44
C TYR A 183 3.19 -12.08 -15.34
N LYS A 184 3.32 -13.17 -16.10
CA LYS A 184 4.35 -13.32 -17.13
C LYS A 184 3.84 -14.20 -18.26
N ASN A 185 3.77 -13.66 -19.47
CA ASN A 185 3.39 -14.43 -20.65
C ASN A 185 3.96 -13.83 -21.95
N LEU A 186 4.00 -14.62 -23.01
CA LEU A 186 4.17 -14.12 -24.37
C LEU A 186 2.80 -13.70 -24.88
N VAL A 187 2.70 -12.46 -25.37
CA VAL A 187 1.43 -11.87 -25.78
C VAL A 187 1.57 -11.11 -27.10
N GLN A 188 0.47 -11.04 -27.85
CA GLN A 188 0.33 -10.29 -29.10
C GLN A 188 -1.14 -9.85 -29.24
N GLY A 189 -1.39 -8.78 -29.98
CA GLY A 189 -2.74 -8.30 -30.26
C GLY A 189 -3.35 -7.61 -29.05
N THR A 190 -4.68 -7.69 -28.93
CA THR A 190 -5.44 -7.13 -27.79
C THR A 190 -5.38 -8.10 -26.63
N VAL A 191 -4.88 -7.63 -25.49
CA VAL A 191 -4.74 -8.39 -24.25
C VAL A 191 -5.53 -7.70 -23.15
N SER A 192 -6.22 -8.48 -22.34
CA SER A 192 -6.94 -8.01 -21.16
C SER A 192 -6.61 -8.92 -19.98
N ILE A 193 -6.11 -8.33 -18.91
CA ILE A 193 -5.57 -9.04 -17.75
C ILE A 193 -6.30 -8.52 -16.52
N ALA A 194 -7.00 -9.42 -15.82
CA ALA A 194 -7.60 -9.11 -14.54
C ALA A 194 -6.50 -8.94 -13.49
N LEU A 195 -6.49 -7.78 -12.83
CA LEU A 195 -5.59 -7.46 -11.73
C LEU A 195 -6.39 -6.80 -10.61
N PRO A 196 -6.12 -7.13 -9.34
CA PRO A 196 -6.67 -6.36 -8.23
C PRO A 196 -6.38 -4.86 -8.37
N ARG A 197 -7.24 -4.02 -7.80
CA ARG A 197 -7.01 -2.57 -7.71
C ARG A 197 -5.67 -2.31 -7.01
N GLY A 198 -4.84 -1.45 -7.61
CA GLY A 198 -3.52 -1.14 -7.06
C GLY A 198 -2.51 -0.65 -8.09
N LEU A 199 -1.32 -0.33 -7.60
CA LEU A 199 -0.19 0.07 -8.44
C LEU A 199 0.63 -1.15 -8.87
N TYR A 200 1.05 -1.15 -10.13
CA TYR A 200 1.85 -2.20 -10.75
C TYR A 200 2.95 -1.60 -11.62
N LEU A 201 3.99 -2.40 -11.87
CA LEU A 201 5.03 -2.14 -12.84
C LEU A 201 4.85 -3.09 -14.02
N VAL A 202 4.65 -2.56 -15.22
CA VAL A 202 4.45 -3.34 -16.44
C VAL A 202 5.66 -3.19 -17.34
N LYS A 203 6.28 -4.31 -17.72
CA LYS A 203 7.43 -4.34 -18.62
C LYS A 203 7.15 -5.23 -19.82
N THR A 204 7.32 -4.67 -21.01
CA THR A 204 7.42 -5.44 -22.24
C THR A 204 8.86 -5.58 -22.70
N ALA A 205 9.16 -6.56 -23.57
CA ALA A 205 10.53 -6.86 -23.99
C ALA A 205 11.24 -5.71 -24.75
N ASP A 206 10.47 -4.85 -25.40
CA ASP A 206 10.92 -3.64 -26.11
C ASP A 206 11.20 -2.45 -25.17
N GLN A 207 10.75 -2.51 -23.92
CA GLN A 207 10.95 -1.46 -22.94
C GLN A 207 12.22 -1.70 -22.11
N SER A 208 13.08 -0.68 -22.04
CA SER A 208 14.24 -0.68 -21.15
C SER A 208 13.82 -0.74 -19.68
N ASN A 209 12.83 0.07 -19.29
CA ASN A 209 12.30 0.18 -17.94
C ASN A 209 10.80 -0.12 -17.87
N PRO A 210 10.29 -0.68 -16.76
CA PRO A 210 8.87 -0.87 -16.56
C PRO A 210 8.11 0.47 -16.48
N VAL A 211 6.84 0.45 -16.90
CA VAL A 211 5.87 1.52 -16.74
C VAL A 211 5.06 1.29 -15.47
N LYS A 212 4.98 2.30 -14.60
CA LYS A 212 4.11 2.27 -13.41
C LYS A 212 2.70 2.69 -13.79
N LEU A 213 1.71 1.87 -13.45
CA LEU A 213 0.31 2.16 -13.71
C LEU A 213 -0.59 1.75 -12.54
N TYR A 214 -1.73 2.43 -12.46
CA TYR A 214 -2.75 2.17 -11.46
C TYR A 214 -3.93 1.44 -12.09
N ILE A 215 -4.30 0.30 -11.52
CA ILE A 215 -5.53 -0.41 -11.86
C ILE A 215 -6.62 0.11 -10.93
N PRO A 216 -7.68 0.76 -11.46
CA PRO A 216 -8.78 1.28 -10.66
C PRO A 216 -9.73 0.19 -10.15
#